data_AF-A0AA37WU49-F1
#
_entry.id   AF-A0AA37WU49-F1
#
_cell.length_a   1.000
_cell.length_b   1.000
_cell.length_c   1.000
_cell.angle_alpha   90.00
_cell.angle_beta   90.00
_cell.angle_gamma   90.00
#
_symmetry.space_group_name_H-M   'P 1'
#
loop_
_entity.id
_entity.type
_entity.pdbx_description
1 polymer ?
#
loop_
_entity_poly.entity_id
_entity_poly.type
_entity_poly.pdbx_seq_one_letter_code
_entity_poly.pdbx_strand_id
1 'polypeptide(L)'
;MQDGNKQDRIQHDAADIVEAATDIERQRAIELDARSETARIDAEMAELARRRVIQEDAATKAHAAIAADERRIAEDDRDIRDALNGGDCPPAHGGQPVPPAAPPAPGPGNPPVVPPRRVG
;
A
#
# COMPACT_ATOMS: atom_id res chain seq x y z
N MET A 1 -26.76 -8.88 -72.88
CA MET A 1 -25.77 -9.65 -72.08
C MET A 1 -24.83 -8.76 -71.24
N GLN A 2 -24.96 -7.43 -71.23
CA GLN A 2 -24.04 -6.52 -70.52
C GLN A 2 -24.42 -6.24 -69.05
N ASP A 3 -25.68 -6.48 -68.66
CA ASP A 3 -26.19 -6.10 -67.33
C ASP A 3 -25.85 -7.13 -66.23
N GLY A 4 -25.73 -8.41 -66.56
CA GLY A 4 -25.33 -9.45 -65.59
C GLY A 4 -23.92 -9.21 -65.02
N ASN A 5 -22.97 -8.84 -65.88
CA ASN A 5 -21.58 -8.57 -65.47
C ASN A 5 -21.43 -7.30 -64.59
N LYS A 6 -22.39 -6.36 -64.67
CA LYS A 6 -22.42 -5.19 -63.78
C LYS A 6 -23.00 -5.56 -62.41
N GLN A 7 -24.04 -6.38 -62.37
CA GLN A 7 -24.63 -6.84 -61.12
C GLN A 7 -23.65 -7.70 -60.31
N ASP A 8 -22.92 -8.60 -60.97
CA ASP A 8 -21.93 -9.46 -60.31
C ASP A 8 -20.80 -8.64 -59.66
N ARG A 9 -20.33 -7.60 -60.37
CA ARG A 9 -19.34 -6.65 -59.82
C ARG A 9 -19.86 -5.87 -58.63
N ILE A 10 -21.10 -5.37 -58.70
CA ILE A 10 -21.70 -4.63 -57.59
C ILE A 10 -21.88 -5.53 -56.36
N GLN A 11 -22.25 -6.80 -56.57
CA GLN A 11 -22.37 -7.76 -55.49
C GLN A 11 -21.02 -8.08 -54.86
N HIS A 12 -19.96 -8.20 -55.66
CA HIS A 12 -18.60 -8.38 -55.15
C HIS A 12 -18.12 -7.15 -54.36
N ASP A 13 -18.27 -5.95 -54.93
CA ASP A 13 -17.90 -4.70 -54.25
C ASP A 13 -18.67 -4.53 -52.93
N ALA A 14 -19.96 -4.91 -52.90
CA ALA A 14 -20.77 -4.88 -51.69
C ALA A 14 -20.29 -5.89 -50.64
N ALA A 15 -19.83 -7.08 -51.06
CA ALA A 15 -19.24 -8.05 -50.15
C ALA A 15 -17.92 -7.55 -49.54
N ASP A 16 -17.05 -6.95 -50.36
CA ASP A 16 -15.77 -6.39 -49.93
C ASP A 16 -15.97 -5.24 -48.93
N ILE A 17 -16.97 -4.39 -49.14
CA ILE A 17 -17.33 -3.32 -48.21
C ILE A 17 -17.80 -3.87 -46.86
N VAL A 18 -18.60 -4.95 -46.86
CA VAL A 18 -19.09 -5.59 -45.63
C VAL A 18 -17.95 -6.25 -44.87
N GLU A 19 -17.02 -6.91 -45.58
CA GLU A 19 -15.81 -7.48 -44.98
C GLU A 19 -14.95 -6.38 -44.34
N ALA A 20 -14.67 -5.30 -45.08
CA ALA A 20 -13.91 -4.16 -44.58
C ALA A 20 -14.57 -3.50 -43.36
N ALA A 21 -15.90 -3.37 -43.34
CA ALA A 21 -16.63 -2.84 -42.18
C ALA A 21 -16.47 -3.74 -40.95
N THR A 22 -16.53 -5.06 -41.14
CA THR A 22 -16.33 -6.06 -40.07
C THR A 22 -14.90 -6.00 -39.51
N ASP A 23 -13.90 -5.84 -40.37
CA ASP A 23 -12.51 -5.69 -39.93
C ASP A 23 -12.27 -4.38 -39.17
N ILE A 24 -12.90 -3.28 -39.59
CA ILE A 24 -12.86 -2.02 -38.85
C ILE A 24 -13.48 -2.17 -37.46
N GLU A 25 -14.60 -2.87 -37.34
CA GLU A 25 -15.24 -3.15 -36.04
C GLU A 25 -14.35 -4.00 -35.14
N ARG A 26 -13.73 -5.05 -35.68
CA ARG A 26 -12.77 -5.88 -34.95
C ARG A 26 -11.58 -5.04 -34.47
N GLN A 27 -11.02 -4.21 -35.34
CA GLN A 27 -9.86 -3.37 -35.00
C GLN A 27 -10.22 -2.36 -33.90
N ARG A 28 -11.41 -1.75 -33.96
CA ARG A 28 -11.89 -0.84 -32.92
C ARG A 28 -12.07 -1.55 -31.57
N ALA A 29 -12.53 -2.80 -31.56
CA ALA A 29 -12.64 -3.58 -30.34
C ALA A 29 -11.27 -3.83 -29.70
N ILE A 30 -10.26 -4.17 -30.52
CA ILE A 30 -8.87 -4.35 -30.05
C ILE A 30 -8.30 -3.04 -29.51
N GLU A 31 -8.50 -1.92 -30.21
CA GLU A 31 -8.03 -0.62 -29.74
C GLU A 31 -8.69 -0.18 -28.43
N LEU A 32 -9.99 -0.47 -28.26
CA LEU A 32 -10.72 -0.12 -27.05
C LEU A 32 -10.25 -0.97 -25.86
N ASP A 33 -9.98 -2.25 -26.07
CA ASP A 33 -9.38 -3.13 -25.06
C ASP A 33 -7.98 -2.64 -24.66
N ALA A 34 -7.13 -2.31 -25.63
CA ALA A 34 -5.80 -1.77 -25.37
C ALA A 34 -5.84 -0.45 -24.58
N ARG A 35 -6.79 0.44 -24.90
CA ARG A 35 -7.02 1.69 -24.15
C ARG A 35 -7.50 1.45 -22.72
N SER A 36 -8.36 0.45 -22.53
CA SER A 36 -8.82 0.05 -21.20
C SER A 36 -7.65 -0.47 -20.36
N GLU A 37 -6.78 -1.29 -20.95
CA GLU A 37 -5.61 -1.80 -20.24
C GLU A 37 -4.60 -0.68 -19.92
N THR A 38 -4.40 0.28 -20.82
CA THR A 38 -3.55 1.44 -20.51
C THR A 38 -4.10 2.26 -19.35
N ALA A 39 -5.42 2.52 -19.33
CA ALA A 39 -6.06 3.24 -18.24
C ALA A 39 -5.94 2.48 -16.90
N ARG A 40 -5.99 1.15 -16.93
CA ARG A 40 -5.78 0.32 -15.74
C ARG A 40 -4.35 0.43 -15.22
N ILE A 41 -3.36 0.34 -16.11
CA ILE A 41 -1.94 0.50 -15.75
C ILE A 41 -1.70 1.89 -15.16
N ASP A 42 -2.25 2.95 -15.77
CA ASP A 42 -2.11 4.31 -15.26
C ASP A 42 -2.71 4.47 -13.84
N ALA A 43 -3.86 3.83 -13.59
CA ALA A 43 -4.48 3.84 -12.27
C ALA A 43 -3.61 3.10 -11.23
N GLU A 44 -3.01 1.97 -11.60
CA GLU A 44 -2.09 1.22 -10.74
C GLU A 44 -0.81 2.02 -10.45
N MET A 45 -0.24 2.67 -11.46
CA MET A 45 0.92 3.55 -11.31
C MET A 45 0.64 4.73 -10.38
N ALA A 46 -0.54 5.34 -10.49
CA ALA A 46 -0.95 6.42 -9.59
C ALA A 46 -1.09 5.94 -8.14
N GLU A 47 -1.60 4.72 -7.94
CA GLU A 47 -1.69 4.12 -6.61
C GLU A 47 -0.32 3.76 -6.02
N LEU A 48 0.58 3.20 -6.82
CA LEU A 48 1.96 2.93 -6.41
C LEU A 48 2.69 4.23 -6.03
N ALA A 49 2.50 5.30 -6.79
CA ALA A 49 3.05 6.62 -6.46
C ALA A 49 2.54 7.14 -5.11
N ARG A 50 1.23 7.00 -4.84
CA ARG A 50 0.65 7.37 -3.53
C ARG A 50 1.28 6.57 -2.38
N ARG A 51 1.42 5.25 -2.54
CA ARG A 51 2.03 4.38 -1.53
C ARG A 51 3.49 4.73 -1.27
N ARG A 52 4.24 5.05 -2.32
CA ARG A 52 5.64 5.47 -2.20
C ARG A 52 5.78 6.72 -1.33
N VAL A 53 4.94 7.73 -1.55
CA VAL A 53 4.96 8.97 -0.73
C VAL A 53 4.72 8.67 0.74
N ILE A 54 3.76 7.79 1.06
CA ILE A 54 3.47 7.38 2.44
C ILE A 54 4.67 6.66 3.07
N GLN A 55 5.32 5.77 2.32
CA GLN A 55 6.51 5.06 2.80
C GLN A 55 7.69 6.00 3.01
N GLU A 56 7.92 6.96 2.12
CA GLU A 56 8.99 7.95 2.25
C GLU A 56 8.77 8.87 3.45
N ASP A 57 7.53 9.33 3.69
CA ASP A 57 7.18 10.08 4.89
C ASP A 57 7.38 9.26 6.17
N ALA A 58 6.93 8.00 6.18
CA ALA A 58 7.13 7.10 7.32
C ALA A 58 8.62 6.84 7.60
N ALA A 59 9.43 6.63 6.56
CA ALA A 59 10.87 6.44 6.68
C ALA A 59 11.54 7.71 7.22
N THR A 60 11.15 8.89 6.72
CA THR A 60 11.67 10.18 7.18
C THR A 60 11.38 10.38 8.67
N LYS A 61 10.15 10.10 9.11
CA LYS A 61 9.76 10.16 10.53
C LYS A 61 10.54 9.18 11.39
N ALA A 62 10.73 7.95 10.91
CA ALA A 62 11.52 6.94 11.61
C ALA A 62 12.99 7.37 11.77
N HIS A 63 13.61 7.89 10.71
CA HIS A 63 14.97 8.43 10.78
C HIS A 63 15.09 9.61 11.73
N ALA A 64 14.11 10.52 11.73
CA ALA A 64 14.09 11.65 12.66
C ALA A 64 13.96 11.19 14.13
N ALA A 65 13.15 10.17 14.39
CA ALA A 65 13.00 9.58 15.72
C ALA A 65 14.31 8.94 16.20
N ILE A 66 14.96 8.12 15.35
CA ILE A 66 16.25 7.50 15.66
C ILE A 66 17.30 8.56 15.97
N ALA A 67 17.41 9.61 15.15
CA ALA A 67 18.37 10.70 15.38
C ALA A 67 18.08 11.52 16.66
N ALA A 68 16.81 11.59 17.11
CA ALA A 68 16.47 12.20 18.39
C ALA A 68 16.90 11.30 19.55
N ASP A 69 16.65 9.99 19.46
CA ASP A 69 17.07 9.01 20.46
C ASP A 69 18.60 8.93 20.58
N GLU A 70 19.34 8.91 19.47
CA GLU A 70 20.80 8.91 19.48
C GLU A 70 21.39 10.14 20.17
N ARG A 71 20.77 11.32 19.97
CA ARG A 71 21.19 12.55 20.66
C ARG A 71 20.96 12.46 22.17
N ARG A 72 19.78 11.98 22.57
CA ARG A 72 19.46 11.78 23.99
C ARG A 72 20.41 10.79 24.65
N ILE A 73 20.71 9.66 24.00
CA ILE A 73 21.68 8.68 24.51
C ILE A 73 23.07 9.32 24.67
N ALA A 74 23.51 10.12 23.70
CA ALA A 74 24.81 10.79 23.78
C ALA A 74 24.88 11.85 24.90
N GLU A 75 23.77 12.52 25.19
CA GLU A 75 23.63 13.44 26.34
C GLU A 75 23.67 12.67 27.66
N ASP A 76 22.87 11.61 27.80
CA ASP A 76 22.86 10.74 28.98
C ASP A 76 24.26 10.15 29.26
N ASP A 77 24.97 9.68 28.22
CA ASP A 77 26.33 9.16 28.34
C ASP A 77 27.35 10.22 28.80
N ARG A 78 27.15 11.48 28.41
CA ARG A 78 27.99 12.61 28.86
C ARG A 78 27.72 12.88 30.33
N ASP A 79 26.46 12.99 30.73
CA ASP A 79 26.06 13.26 32.11
C ASP A 79 26.57 12.16 33.06
N ILE A 80 26.47 10.89 32.65
CA ILE A 80 27.03 9.75 33.40
C ILE A 80 28.54 9.90 33.57
N ARG A 81 29.26 10.28 32.52
CA ARG A 81 30.72 10.45 32.57
C ARG A 81 31.13 11.61 33.47
N ASP A 82 30.40 12.71 33.43
CA ASP A 82 30.66 13.89 34.26
C ASP A 82 30.41 13.58 35.74
N ALA A 83 29.33 12.86 36.05
CA ALA A 83 29.02 12.34 37.38
C ALA A 83 30.12 11.40 37.92
N LEU A 84 30.63 10.48 37.08
CA LEU A 84 31.68 9.54 37.48
C LEU A 84 33.04 10.22 37.71
N ASN A 85 33.32 11.33 37.03
CA ASN A 85 34.58 12.07 37.15
C ASN A 85 34.60 13.13 38.27
N GLY A 86 33.57 13.14 39.13
CA GLY A 86 33.49 14.06 40.28
C GLY A 86 33.06 15.49 39.92
N GLY A 87 32.47 15.69 38.73
CA GLY A 87 31.67 16.89 38.48
C GLY A 87 30.41 16.85 39.34
N ASP A 88 30.02 17.97 39.94
CA ASP A 88 28.74 18.11 40.64
C ASP A 88 27.64 17.55 39.73
N CYS A 89 27.02 16.43 40.13
CA CYS A 89 25.83 15.94 39.45
C CYS A 89 24.79 17.07 39.51
N PRO A 90 24.41 17.72 38.39
CA PRO A 90 23.21 18.53 38.42
C PRO A 90 22.06 17.61 38.85
N PRO A 91 21.08 18.11 39.64
CA PRO A 91 19.98 17.29 40.09
C PRO A 91 19.34 16.67 38.84
N ALA A 92 19.38 15.34 38.79
CA ALA A 92 18.88 14.52 37.69
C ALA A 92 17.66 15.20 37.09
N HIS A 93 17.71 15.51 35.78
CA HIS A 93 16.52 15.88 35.05
C HIS A 93 15.47 14.84 35.40
N GLY A 94 14.50 15.27 36.21
CA GLY A 94 13.55 14.40 36.87
C GLY A 94 12.97 13.51 35.79
N GLY A 95 13.36 12.23 35.85
CA GLY A 95 12.73 11.21 35.03
C GLY A 95 11.24 11.46 35.15
N GLN A 96 10.58 11.67 34.01
CA GLN A 96 9.13 11.74 34.02
C GLN A 96 8.65 10.57 34.87
N PRO A 97 7.79 10.80 35.87
CA PRO A 97 7.23 9.70 36.63
C PRO A 97 6.61 8.77 35.61
N VAL A 98 7.16 7.56 35.49
CA VAL A 98 6.48 6.49 34.77
C VAL A 98 5.13 6.39 35.47
N PRO A 99 4.00 6.68 34.81
CA PRO A 99 2.71 6.50 35.45
C PRO A 99 2.68 5.06 35.96
N PRO A 100 2.23 4.81 37.20
CA PRO A 100 2.22 3.46 37.74
C PRO A 100 1.56 2.56 36.71
N ALA A 101 2.28 1.51 36.29
CA ALA A 101 1.77 0.57 35.32
C ALA A 101 0.37 0.16 35.77
N ALA A 102 -0.63 0.38 34.90
CA ALA A 102 -1.97 -0.09 35.18
C ALA A 102 -1.85 -1.58 35.53
N PRO A 103 -2.51 -2.05 36.61
CA PRO A 103 -2.49 -3.47 36.93
C PRO A 103 -2.88 -4.23 35.66
N PRO A 104 -2.22 -5.37 35.36
CA PRO A 104 -2.52 -6.12 34.16
C PRO A 104 -4.02 -6.32 34.10
N ALA A 105 -4.63 -5.94 32.97
CA ALA A 105 -6.04 -6.17 32.75
C ALA A 105 -6.33 -7.65 33.08
N PRO A 106 -7.44 -7.97 33.78
CA PRO A 106 -7.82 -9.35 34.00
C PRO A 106 -7.77 -10.05 32.64
N GLY A 107 -6.88 -11.03 32.51
CA GLY A 107 -6.78 -11.81 31.29
C GLY A 107 -8.17 -12.38 30.97
N PRO A 108 -8.49 -12.61 29.68
CA PRO A 108 -9.76 -13.24 29.34
C PRO A 108 -9.87 -14.51 30.17
N GLY A 109 -10.83 -14.53 31.10
CA GLY A 109 -11.02 -15.64 32.00
C GLY A 109 -11.10 -16.92 31.19
N ASN A 110 -10.37 -17.95 31.61
CA ASN A 110 -10.46 -19.26 30.98
C ASN A 110 -11.96 -19.59 30.79
N PRO A 111 -12.39 -20.01 29.59
CA PRO A 111 -13.76 -20.43 29.41
C PRO A 111 -14.08 -21.52 30.44
N PRO A 112 -15.30 -21.53 31.01
CA PRO A 112 -15.64 -22.53 32.01
C PRO A 112 -15.41 -23.92 31.41
N VAL A 113 -14.59 -24.72 32.09
CA VAL A 113 -14.41 -26.13 31.76
C VAL A 113 -15.76 -26.80 31.98
N VAL A 114 -16.46 -27.07 30.88
CA VAL A 114 -17.69 -27.85 30.91
C VAL A 114 -17.28 -29.31 31.14
N PRO A 115 -17.65 -29.95 32.27
CA PRO A 115 -17.38 -31.37 32.43
C PRO A 115 -18.17 -32.14 31.36
N PRO A 116 -17.61 -33.24 30.82
CA PRO A 116 -18.30 -34.02 29.81
C PRO A 116 -19.66 -34.49 30.36
N ARG A 117 -20.73 -34.29 29.57
CA ARG A 117 -22.04 -34.86 29.87
C ARG A 117 -21.86 -36.37 30.00
N ARG A 118 -22.17 -36.92 31.18
CA ARG A 118 -22.46 -38.35 31.32
C ARG A 118 -23.67 -38.63 30.45
N VAL A 119 -23.46 -39.37 29.37
CA VAL A 119 -24.55 -40.05 28.68
C VAL A 119 -24.90 -41.24 29.56
N GLY A 120 -26.08 -41.19 30.16
CA GLY A 120 -26.72 -42.27 30.90
C GLY A 120 -28.17 -42.33 30.47
#